data_AF-G5Q9G3-F1
#
_entry.id   AF-G5Q9G3-F1
#
_cell.length_a   1.000
_cell.length_b   1.000
_cell.length_c   1.000
_cell.angle_alpha   90.00
_cell.angle_beta   90.00
_cell.angle_gamma   90.00
#
_symmetry.space_group_name_H-M   'P 1'
#
loop_
_entity.id
_entity.type
_entity.pdbx_description
1 polymer ?
#
loop_
_entity_poly.entity_id
_entity_poly.type
_entity_poly.pdbx_seq_one_letter_code
_entity_poly.pdbx_strand_id
1 'polypeptide(L)' 'MRILRKIDRLAALSGSTRSEAVEKLALHSVDELIKEYSAKKS' A
#
# COMPACT_ATOMS: atom_id res chain seq x y z
N MET A 1 -7.19 13.27 -9.26
CA MET A 1 -8.01 12.30 -8.48
C MET A 1 -7.43 12.15 -7.07
N ARG A 2 -8.25 12.27 -6.02
CA ARG A 2 -7.84 12.05 -4.61
C ARG A 2 -7.46 10.58 -4.36
N ILE A 3 -6.49 10.35 -3.47
CA ILE A 3 -5.95 9.00 -3.16
C ILE A 3 -7.03 8.02 -2.69
N LEU A 4 -7.97 8.48 -1.86
CA LEU A 4 -9.10 7.65 -1.40
C LEU A 4 -9.93 7.06 -2.54
N ARG A 5 -10.14 7.81 -3.64
CA ARG A 5 -10.87 7.29 -4.81
C ARG A 5 -10.09 6.20 -5.57
N LYS A 6 -8.76 6.25 -5.53
CA LYS A 6 -7.91 5.21 -6.13
C LYS A 6 -7.96 3.94 -5.29
N ILE A 7 -7.95 4.09 -3.96
CA ILE A 7 -8.08 2.98 -3.01
C ILE A 7 -9.46 2.33 -3.13
N ASP A 8 -10.52 3.12 -3.26
CA ASP A 8 -11.87 2.61 -3.51
C ASP A 8 -11.93 1.76 -4.77
N ARG A 9 -11.32 2.25 -5.85
CA ARG A 9 -11.24 1.51 -7.11
C ARG A 9 -10.42 0.23 -6.97
N LEU A 10 -9.31 0.28 -6.23
CA LEU A 10 -8.49 -0.89 -5.97
C LEU A 10 -9.28 -1.94 -5.19
N ALA A 11 -9.93 -1.54 -4.09
CA ALA A 11 -10.78 -2.40 -3.27
C ALA A 11 -11.89 -3.07 -4.10
N ALA A 12 -12.55 -2.30 -4.97
CA ALA A 12 -13.56 -2.83 -5.89
C ALA A 12 -12.99 -3.85 -6.88
N LEU A 13 -11.79 -3.61 -7.43
CA LEU A 13 -11.14 -4.52 -8.38
C LEU A 13 -10.62 -5.80 -7.71
N SER A 14 -10.21 -5.73 -6.44
CA SER A 14 -9.72 -6.88 -5.68
C SER A 14 -10.81 -7.64 -4.91
N GLY A 15 -12.06 -7.19 -4.98
CA GLY A 15 -13.15 -7.78 -4.19
C GLY A 15 -12.94 -7.67 -2.68
N SER A 16 -12.20 -6.65 -2.24
CA SER A 16 -11.83 -6.44 -0.84
C SER A 16 -12.49 -5.19 -0.28
N THR A 17 -12.44 -5.03 1.04
CA THR A 17 -12.82 -3.79 1.70
C THR A 17 -11.78 -2.70 1.44
N ARG A 18 -12.20 -1.44 1.66
CA ARG A 18 -11.28 -0.29 1.64
C ARG A 18 -10.13 -0.48 2.63
N SER A 19 -10.43 -0.95 3.84
CA SER A 19 -9.45 -1.15 4.92
C SER A 19 -8.37 -2.15 4.52
N GLU A 20 -8.75 -3.30 3.95
CA GLU A 20 -7.80 -4.31 3.46
C GLU A 20 -6.94 -3.78 2.30
N ALA A 21 -7.53 -2.99 1.40
CA ALA A 21 -6.79 -2.35 0.32
C ALA A 21 -5.76 -1.33 0.85
N VAL A 22 -6.11 -0.56 1.89
CA VAL A 22 -5.17 0.33 2.58
C VAL A 22 -4.06 -0.46 3.24
N GLU A 23 -4.39 -1.51 3.98
CA GLU A 23 -3.44 -2.34 4.72
C GLU A 23 -2.42 -2.98 3.78
N LYS A 24 -2.87 -3.54 2.66
CA LYS A 24 -1.98 -4.11 1.65
C LYS A 24 -1.04 -3.09 1.01
N LEU A 25 -1.53 -1.87 0.74
CA LEU A 25 -0.71 -0.79 0.20
C LEU A 25 0.32 -0.28 1.22
N ALA A 26 -0.10 -0.17 2.49
CA ALA A 26 0.76 0.24 3.58
C ALA A 26 1.87 -0.79 3.82
N LEU A 27 1.52 -2.08 3.88
CA LEU A 27 2.48 -3.17 4.03
C LEU A 27 3.55 -3.13 2.93
N HIS A 28 3.14 -3.08 1.67
CA HIS A 28 4.07 -2.98 0.54
C HIS A 28 4.99 -1.74 0.66
N SER A 29 4.42 -0.58 1.02
CA SER A 29 5.22 0.65 1.14
C SER A 29 6.22 0.57 2.31
N VAL A 30 5.82 -0.02 3.43
CA VAL A 30 6.68 -0.24 4.59
C VAL A 30 7.81 -1.21 4.25
N ASP A 31 7.52 -2.32 3.56
CA ASP A 31 8.53 -3.29 3.15
C ASP A 31 9.61 -2.66 2.25
N GLU A 32 9.19 -1.83 1.30
CA GLU A 32 10.12 -1.12 0.41
C GLU A 32 10.98 -0.11 1.17
N LEU A 33 10.39 0.63 2.12
CA LEU A 33 11.16 1.54 2.99
C LEU A 33 12.17 0.76 3.84
N ILE A 34 11.76 -0.36 4.46
CA ILE A 34 12.66 -1.21 5.25
C ILE A 34 13.84 -1.67 4.41
N LYS A 35 13.59 -2.14 3.18
CA LYS A 35 14.65 -2.55 2.25
C LYS A 35 15.60 -1.40 1.93
N GLU A 36 15.06 -0.22 1.61
CA GLU A 36 15.86 0.97 1.27
C GLU A 36 16.77 1.38 2.44
N TYR A 37 16.23 1.45 3.67
CA TYR A 37 17.02 1.82 4.85
C TYR A 37 18.02 0.75 5.24
N SER A 38 17.71 -0.53 5.03
CA SER A 38 18.64 -1.63 5.27
C SER A 38 19.82 -1.57 4.29
N ALA A 39 19.56 -1.29 3.01
CA ALA A 39 20.60 -1.14 2.00
C ALA A 39 21.50 0.08 2.24
N LYS A 40 20.95 1.19 2.74
CA LYS A 40 21.72 2.41 3.06
C LYS A 40 22.64 2.27 4.28
N LYS A 41 22.42 1.26 5.12
CA LYS A 41 23.19 1.02 6.34
C LYS A 41 24.39 0.08 6.13
N SER A 42 24.56 -0.45 4.92
CA SER A 42 25.63 -1.36 4.52
C SER A 42 26.75 -0.66 3.75
#